data_AF-A0A7J3WZT1-F1
#
_entry.id   AF-A0A7J3WZT1-F1
#
_cell.length_a   1.000
_cell.length_b   1.000
_cell.length_c   1.000
_cell.angle_alpha   90.00
_cell.angle_beta   90.00
_cell.angle_gamma   90.00
#
_symmetry.space_group_name_H-M   'P 1'
#
loop_
_entity.id
_entity.type
_entity.pdbx_description
1 polymer ?
#
loop_
_entity_poly.entity_id
_entity_poly.type
_entity_poly.pdbx_seq_one_letter_code
_entity_poly.pdbx_strand_id
1 'polypeptide(L)'
;MISSQFRKFKKLIKDFVYGATTYEYALELEHKMFQHECILGVVVLGDRYGFPISNYYKLRLLPYWIERLTRFDKEILREKDILEKMKI
;
A
#
# COMPACT_ATOMS: atom_id res chain seq x y z
N MET A 1 -14.29 -44.37 11.49
CA MET A 1 -12.90 -43.85 11.45
C MET A 1 -12.63 -42.95 10.23
N ILE A 2 -13.26 -43.20 9.06
CA ILE A 2 -13.13 -42.36 7.84
C ILE A 2 -13.69 -40.92 8.01
N SER A 3 -14.78 -40.73 8.76
CA SER A 3 -15.47 -39.43 8.84
C SER A 3 -14.71 -38.34 9.61
N SER A 4 -13.82 -38.70 10.53
CA SER A 4 -13.03 -37.73 11.31
C SER A 4 -11.89 -37.13 10.49
N GLN A 5 -11.30 -37.91 9.58
CA GLN A 5 -10.21 -37.46 8.71
C GLN A 5 -10.71 -36.44 7.68
N PHE A 6 -11.89 -36.67 7.11
CA PHE A 6 -12.52 -35.74 6.16
C PHE A 6 -12.84 -34.38 6.81
N ARG A 7 -13.24 -34.38 8.08
CA ARG A 7 -13.51 -33.15 8.85
C ARG A 7 -12.22 -32.37 9.15
N LYS A 8 -11.11 -33.05 9.44
CA LYS A 8 -9.79 -32.43 9.63
C LYS A 8 -9.26 -31.83 8.34
N PHE A 9 -9.38 -32.54 7.21
CA PHE A 9 -8.95 -32.06 5.90
C PHE A 9 -9.73 -30.82 5.46
N LYS A 10 -11.07 -30.81 5.66
CA LYS A 10 -11.91 -29.65 5.39
C LYS A 10 -11.53 -28.43 6.24
N LYS A 11 -11.13 -28.64 7.50
CA LYS A 11 -10.67 -27.56 8.39
C LYS A 11 -9.34 -26.98 7.92
N LEU A 12 -8.39 -27.84 7.55
CA LEU A 12 -7.07 -27.42 7.06
C LEU A 12 -7.16 -26.63 5.74
N ILE A 13 -8.03 -27.05 4.81
CA ILE A 13 -8.30 -26.31 3.58
C ILE A 13 -8.96 -24.96 3.89
N LYS A 14 -9.92 -24.91 4.83
CA LYS A 14 -10.56 -23.65 5.22
C LYS A 14 -9.55 -22.70 5.85
N ASP A 15 -8.69 -23.19 6.73
CA ASP A 15 -7.67 -22.38 7.41
C ASP A 15 -6.59 -21.92 6.42
N PHE A 16 -6.24 -22.76 5.43
CA PHE A 16 -5.33 -22.41 4.34
C PHE A 16 -5.93 -21.35 3.41
N VAL A 17 -7.19 -21.51 2.99
CA VAL A 17 -7.89 -20.49 2.18
C VAL A 17 -8.03 -19.20 2.99
N TYR A 18 -8.41 -19.27 4.26
CA TYR A 18 -8.53 -18.08 5.10
C TYR A 18 -7.18 -17.38 5.30
N GLY A 19 -6.09 -18.13 5.50
CA GLY A 19 -4.73 -17.61 5.59
C GLY A 19 -4.24 -17.03 4.27
N ALA A 20 -4.48 -17.72 3.15
CA ALA A 20 -4.13 -17.26 1.81
C ALA A 20 -4.86 -15.96 1.45
N THR A 21 -6.18 -15.91 1.67
CA THR A 21 -6.97 -14.71 1.41
C THR A 21 -6.56 -13.57 2.35
N THR A 22 -6.31 -13.84 3.64
CA THR A 22 -5.86 -12.81 4.59
C THR A 22 -4.47 -12.27 4.24
N TYR A 23 -3.57 -13.12 3.75
CA TYR A 23 -2.22 -12.72 3.34
C TYR A 23 -2.26 -11.81 2.10
N GLU A 24 -3.07 -12.16 1.10
CA GLU A 24 -3.28 -11.31 -0.08
C GLU A 24 -3.87 -9.96 0.30
N TYR A 25 -4.88 -9.94 1.17
CA TYR A 25 -5.45 -8.68 1.68
C TYR A 25 -4.43 -7.85 2.45
N ALA A 26 -3.58 -8.46 3.28
CA ALA A 26 -2.56 -7.73 4.03
C ALA A 26 -1.54 -7.06 3.10
N LEU A 27 -1.08 -7.76 2.06
CA LEU A 27 -0.17 -7.21 1.05
C LEU A 27 -0.84 -6.07 0.28
N GLU A 28 -2.11 -6.23 -0.09
CA GLU A 28 -2.85 -5.19 -0.80
C GLU A 28 -3.06 -3.94 0.07
N LEU A 29 -3.34 -4.12 1.36
CA LEU A 29 -3.46 -3.03 2.32
C LEU A 29 -2.13 -2.28 2.47
N GLU A 30 -1.01 -2.98 2.57
CA GLU A 30 0.32 -2.36 2.62
C GLU A 30 0.60 -1.52 1.37
N HIS A 31 0.29 -2.06 0.19
CA HIS A 31 0.41 -1.33 -1.08
C HIS A 31 -0.49 -0.08 -1.10
N LYS A 32 -1.75 -0.19 -0.68
CA LYS A 32 -2.67 0.95 -0.60
C LYS A 32 -2.20 2.01 0.39
N MET A 33 -1.71 1.61 1.56
CA MET A 33 -1.13 2.53 2.54
C MET A 33 0.04 3.31 1.94
N PHE A 34 0.92 2.63 1.21
CA PHE A 34 2.04 3.27 0.53
C PHE A 34 1.61 4.23 -0.57
N GLN A 35 0.59 3.88 -1.35
CA GLN A 35 0.01 4.78 -2.35
C GLN A 35 -0.61 6.02 -1.72
N HIS A 36 -1.34 5.87 -0.61
CA HIS A 36 -1.89 6.99 0.16
C HIS A 36 -0.79 7.90 0.69
N GLU A 37 0.29 7.31 1.22
CA GLU A 37 1.48 8.04 1.61
C GLU A 37 2.03 8.88 0.44
N CYS A 38 2.24 8.29 -0.74
CA CYS A 38 2.71 9.05 -1.90
C CYS A 38 1.78 10.22 -2.27
N ILE A 39 0.47 10.02 -2.24
CA ILE A 39 -0.51 11.09 -2.52
C ILE A 39 -0.38 12.22 -1.49
N LEU A 40 -0.28 11.88 -0.20
CA LEU A 40 -0.05 12.87 0.87
C LEU A 40 1.28 13.60 0.68
N GLY A 41 2.33 12.88 0.26
CA GLY A 41 3.62 13.44 -0.12
C GLY A 41 3.48 14.48 -1.24
N VAL A 42 2.69 14.20 -2.28
CA VAL A 42 2.41 15.18 -3.35
C VAL A 42 1.65 16.39 -2.81
N VAL A 43 0.65 16.20 -1.93
CA VAL A 43 -0.09 17.34 -1.33
C VAL A 43 0.81 18.23 -0.49
N VAL A 44 1.78 17.66 0.22
CA VAL A 44 2.69 18.41 1.12
C VAL A 44 3.90 18.97 0.36
N LEU A 45 4.44 18.25 -0.62
CA LEU A 45 5.71 18.55 -1.29
C LEU A 45 5.54 18.88 -2.78
N GLY A 46 4.30 18.97 -3.27
CA GLY A 46 3.98 19.25 -4.66
C GLY A 46 4.67 20.52 -5.18
N ASP A 47 4.82 21.52 -4.31
CA ASP A 47 5.54 22.77 -4.63
C ASP A 47 6.96 22.52 -5.13
N ARG A 48 7.65 21.47 -4.66
CA ARG A 48 9.00 21.10 -5.14
C ARG A 48 8.98 20.59 -6.58
N TYR A 49 7.86 19.99 -6.99
CA TYR A 49 7.64 19.43 -8.32
C TYR A 49 6.91 20.40 -9.26
N GLY A 50 6.66 21.65 -8.83
CA GLY A 50 5.96 22.65 -9.62
C GLY A 50 4.44 22.60 -9.52
N PHE A 51 3.87 21.78 -8.62
CA PHE A 51 2.44 21.73 -8.33
C PHE A 51 2.15 22.42 -6.99
N PRO A 52 1.89 23.74 -6.97
CA PRO A 52 1.60 24.45 -5.73
C PRO A 52 0.25 24.00 -5.17
N ILE A 53 0.27 23.15 -4.14
CA ILE A 53 -0.92 22.69 -3.44
C ILE A 53 -0.97 23.42 -2.09
N SER A 54 -1.86 24.41 -2.00
CA SER A 54 -2.07 25.19 -0.78
C SER A 54 -2.87 24.38 0.25
N ASN A 55 -2.19 23.68 1.14
CA ASN A 55 -2.79 23.03 2.32
C ASN A 55 -2.41 23.76 3.60
N TYR A 56 -3.41 24.15 4.40
CA TYR A 56 -3.25 24.81 5.69
C TYR A 56 -2.34 24.03 6.66
N TYR A 57 -2.33 22.69 6.58
CA TYR A 57 -1.56 21.82 7.49
C TYR A 57 -0.18 21.43 6.97
N LYS A 58 0.24 21.96 5.82
CA LYS A 58 1.48 21.58 5.13
C LYS A 58 2.73 21.67 6.03
N LEU A 59 2.93 22.81 6.69
CA LEU A 59 4.11 23.06 7.54
C LEU A 59 4.15 22.17 8.78
N ARG A 60 2.97 21.78 9.30
CA ARG A 60 2.86 20.90 10.46
C ARG A 60 3.16 19.44 10.10
N LEU A 61 2.81 19.03 8.88
CA LEU A 61 3.04 17.67 8.39
C LEU A 61 4.46 17.46 7.86
N LEU A 62 5.15 18.54 7.46
CA LEU A 62 6.50 18.49 6.88
C LEU A 62 7.54 17.71 7.71
N PRO A 63 7.64 17.89 9.05
CA PRO A 63 8.65 17.19 9.85
C PRO A 63 8.46 15.67 9.87
N TYR A 64 7.22 15.19 9.84
CA TYR A 64 6.91 13.75 9.78
C TYR A 64 7.25 13.14 8.43
N TRP A 65 7.28 13.97 7.39
CA TRP A 65 7.57 13.55 6.02
C TRP A 65 9.06 13.55 5.70
N ILE A 66 9.89 14.22 6.49
CA ILE A 66 11.30 14.46 6.18
C ILE A 66 12.11 13.16 6.02
N GLU A 67 11.84 12.16 6.87
CA GLU A 67 12.51 10.86 6.83
C GLU A 67 12.12 10.02 5.60
N ARG A 68 10.92 10.28 5.07
CA ARG A 68 10.32 9.51 3.97
C ARG A 68 10.54 10.15 2.60
N LEU A 69 11.12 11.35 2.54
CA LEU A 69 11.40 12.11 1.32
C LEU A 69 12.18 11.30 0.28
N THR A 70 13.26 10.65 0.70
CA THR A 70 14.12 9.89 -0.23
C THR A 70 13.37 8.72 -0.87
N ARG A 71 12.48 8.06 -0.12
CA ARG A 71 11.66 6.96 -0.65
C ARG A 71 10.61 7.51 -1.62
N PHE A 72 9.99 8.62 -1.26
CA PHE A 72 9.01 9.31 -2.10
C PHE A 72 9.61 9.81 -3.43
N ASP A 73 10.76 10.48 -3.38
CA ASP A 73 11.46 10.98 -4.58
C ASP A 73 11.81 9.80 -5.51
N LYS A 74 12.22 8.65 -4.97
CA LYS A 74 12.47 7.42 -5.75
C LYS A 74 11.21 6.88 -6.42
N GLU A 75 10.07 6.87 -5.73
CA GLU A 75 8.81 6.40 -6.33
C GLU A 75 8.23 7.36 -7.37
N ILE A 76 8.41 8.68 -7.21
CA ILE A 76 8.00 9.65 -8.23
C ILE A 76 8.81 9.45 -9.51
N LEU A 77 10.12 9.22 -9.36
CA LEU A 77 11.04 9.02 -10.48
C LEU A 77 10.94 7.62 -11.09
N ARG A 78 10.38 6.66 -10.35
CA ARG A 78 10.19 5.29 -10.81
C ARG A 78 9.15 5.25 -11.93
N GLU A 79 9.55 4.71 -13.08
CA GLU A 79 8.62 4.43 -14.17
C GLU A 79 7.53 3.48 -13.68
N LYS A 80 6.27 3.88 -13.82
CA LYS A 80 5.14 3.01 -13.53
C LYS A 80 4.93 2.10 -14.72
N ASP A 81 5.30 0.83 -14.55
CA ASP A 81 5.13 -0.19 -15.58
C ASP A 81 3.67 -0.30 -16.02
N ILE A 82 3.46 -0.55 -17.32
CA ILE A 82 2.16 -0.74 -17.94
C ILE A 82 1.30 -1.82 -17.27
N LEU A 83 1.93 -2.81 -16.62
CA LEU A 83 1.24 -3.86 -15.86
C LEU A 83 0.63 -3.33 -14.56
N GLU A 84 1.28 -2.36 -13.91
CA GLU A 84 0.75 -1.68 -12.72
C GLU A 84 -0.46 -0.80 -13.11
N LYS A 85 -0.43 -0.23 -14.31
CA LYS A 85 -1.52 0.60 -14.86
C LYS A 85 -2.76 -0.21 -15.29
N MET A 86 -2.62 -1.52 -15.54
CA MET A 86 -3.73 -2.41 -15.93
C MET A 86 -4.45 -3.08 -14.74
N LYS A 87 -3.94 -2.94 -13.50
CA LYS A 87 -4.73 -3.26 -12.30
C LYS A 87 -5.66 -2.10 -11.99
N ILE A 88 -6.79 -2.04 -12.70
CA ILE A 88 -7.97 -1.23 -12.35
C ILE A 88 -8.97 -2.14 -11.65
#